data_AF-A0A678XXH3-F1
#
_entry.id   AF-A0A678XXH3-F1
#
_cell.length_a   1.000
_cell.length_b   1.000
_cell.length_c   1.000
_cell.angle_alpha   90.00
_cell.angle_beta   90.00
_cell.angle_gamma   90.00
#
_symmetry.space_group_name_H-M   'P 1'
#
loop_
_entity.id
_entity.type
_entity.pdbx_description
1 polymer ?
#
loop_
_entity_poly.entity_id
_entity_poly.type
_entity_poly.pdbx_seq_one_letter_code
_entity_poly.pdbx_strand_id
1 'polypeptide(L)'
;WPSNYSNPTRPSNCTGSQFDGRKLYPHMRSKLKISWPDVESGNDTKFWESEWNKHGTCSVERLNQMQYFERSHDMWLSHNITEILRNASIVPHPTQTWKYSDIESPIKRATKRTPVLRCKRDPAQNKSGPTQLLHEVVLCF
;
A
#
# COMPACT_ATOMS: atom_id res chain seq x y z
N TRP A 1 1.80 1.82 6.81
CA TRP A 1 1.32 1.59 8.18
C TRP A 1 2.37 2.00 9.19
N PRO A 2 2.00 2.60 10.33
CA PRO A 2 2.94 2.90 11.41
C PRO A 2 3.70 1.65 11.85
N SER A 3 5.01 1.79 12.09
CA SER A 3 5.87 0.69 12.51
C SER A 3 6.87 1.18 13.54
N ASN A 4 7.18 0.35 14.53
CA ASN A 4 8.31 0.56 15.41
C ASN A 4 9.48 -0.28 14.87
N TYR A 5 10.52 0.35 14.32
CA TYR A 5 11.67 -0.35 13.74
C TYR A 5 12.38 -1.26 14.77
N SER A 6 12.33 -0.89 16.05
CA SER A 6 12.96 -1.62 17.15
C SER A 6 12.09 -2.74 17.74
N ASN A 7 10.83 -2.88 17.32
CA ASN A 7 9.93 -3.92 17.80
C ASN A 7 9.41 -4.74 16.61
N PRO A 8 9.55 -6.08 16.60
CA PRO A 8 9.10 -6.91 15.49
C PRO A 8 7.58 -6.81 15.24
N THR A 9 6.82 -6.35 16.23
CA THR A 9 5.36 -6.20 16.11
C THR A 9 5.00 -4.84 15.53
N ARG A 10 4.40 -4.83 14.33
CA ARG A 10 3.76 -3.64 13.78
C ARG A 10 2.58 -3.26 14.69
N PRO A 11 2.56 -2.04 15.26
CA PRO A 11 1.46 -1.62 16.12
C PRO A 11 0.14 -1.68 15.32
N SER A 12 -0.88 -2.23 15.96
CA SER A 12 -2.22 -2.32 15.40
C SER A 12 -3.26 -2.28 16.52
N ASN A 13 -4.49 -1.87 16.18
CA ASN A 13 -5.61 -1.75 17.12
C ASN A 13 -5.27 -0.88 18.34
N CYS A 14 -4.54 0.21 18.12
CA CYS A 14 -4.16 1.13 19.20
C CYS A 14 -5.38 1.89 19.72
N THR A 15 -5.33 2.29 20.99
CA THR A 15 -6.36 3.13 21.60
C THR A 15 -6.44 4.49 20.89
N GLY A 16 -7.63 4.90 20.47
CA GLY A 16 -7.84 6.17 19.79
C GLY A 16 -9.28 6.34 19.31
N SER A 17 -9.60 7.52 18.79
CA SER A 17 -10.90 7.76 18.17
C SER A 17 -11.10 6.85 16.97
N GLN A 18 -12.21 6.12 16.95
CA GLN A 18 -12.63 5.33 15.79
C GLN A 18 -12.90 6.24 14.58
N PHE A 19 -12.93 5.62 13.41
CA PHE A 19 -13.18 6.28 12.15
C PHE A 19 -14.49 7.08 12.22
N ASP A 20 -14.42 8.36 11.88
CA ASP A 20 -15.57 9.21 11.69
C ASP A 20 -15.63 9.65 10.23
N GLY A 21 -16.55 9.06 9.46
CA GLY A 21 -16.74 9.42 8.07
C GLY A 21 -16.99 10.91 7.87
N ARG A 22 -17.60 11.62 8.83
CA ARG A 22 -17.86 13.08 8.73
C ARG A 22 -16.57 13.89 8.74
N LYS A 23 -15.49 13.36 9.33
CA LYS A 23 -14.16 13.97 9.35
C LYS A 23 -13.36 13.71 8.08
N LEU A 24 -13.80 12.79 7.22
CA LEU A 24 -13.19 12.55 5.92
C LEU A 24 -13.97 13.32 4.85
N TYR A 25 -13.51 14.54 4.57
CA TYR A 25 -14.22 15.48 3.70
C TYR A 25 -14.39 14.97 2.26
N PRO A 26 -15.44 15.42 1.53
CA PRO A 26 -15.75 14.92 0.19
C PRO A 26 -14.59 14.97 -0.79
N HIS A 27 -13.79 16.04 -0.79
CA HIS A 27 -12.63 16.16 -1.67
C HIS A 27 -11.57 15.08 -1.40
N MET A 28 -11.38 14.71 -0.12
CA MET A 28 -10.42 13.68 0.26
C MET A 28 -10.94 12.30 -0.15
N ARG A 29 -12.25 12.05 -0.01
CA ARG A 29 -12.88 10.81 -0.49
C ARG A 29 -12.70 10.63 -2.00
N SER A 30 -12.89 11.67 -2.80
CA SER A 30 -12.69 11.59 -4.25
C SER A 30 -11.27 11.22 -4.64
N LYS A 31 -10.27 11.76 -3.95
CA LYS A 31 -8.86 11.39 -4.12
C LYS A 31 -8.58 9.94 -3.69
N LEU A 32 -9.11 9.51 -2.53
CA LEU A 32 -8.93 8.15 -2.02
C LEU A 32 -9.60 7.10 -2.91
N LYS A 33 -10.72 7.40 -3.57
CA LYS A 33 -11.32 6.49 -4.57
C LYS A 33 -10.35 6.15 -5.72
N ILE A 34 -9.40 7.04 -6.01
CA ILE A 34 -8.38 6.82 -7.04
C ILE A 34 -7.15 6.14 -6.44
N SER A 35 -6.62 6.68 -5.34
CA SER A 35 -5.35 6.23 -4.79
C SER A 35 -5.44 5.02 -3.86
N TRP A 36 -6.62 4.75 -3.29
CA TRP A 36 -6.82 3.74 -2.26
C TRP A 36 -8.23 3.08 -2.32
N PRO A 37 -8.65 2.54 -3.47
CA PRO A 37 -9.92 1.82 -3.59
C PRO A 37 -9.88 0.46 -2.86
N ASP A 38 -11.05 -0.05 -2.49
CA ASP A 38 -11.23 -1.45 -2.10
C ASP A 38 -11.30 -2.34 -3.34
N VAL A 39 -10.24 -3.11 -3.58
CA VAL A 39 -10.10 -4.00 -4.73
C VAL A 39 -10.64 -5.42 -4.47
N GLU A 40 -11.10 -5.73 -3.25
CA GLU A 40 -11.63 -7.05 -2.89
C GLU A 40 -13.16 -7.04 -2.83
N SER A 41 -13.76 -6.13 -2.07
CA SER A 41 -15.23 -6.10 -1.86
C SER A 41 -15.93 -4.93 -2.55
N GLY A 42 -15.18 -3.93 -3.02
CA GLY A 42 -15.71 -2.72 -3.65
C GLY A 42 -16.35 -1.73 -2.67
N ASN A 43 -16.17 -1.89 -1.35
CA ASN A 43 -16.68 -0.95 -0.34
C ASN A 43 -15.53 -0.12 0.24
N ASP A 44 -15.18 0.93 -0.50
CA ASP A 44 -14.09 1.85 -0.15
C ASP A 44 -14.20 2.39 1.27
N THR A 45 -15.40 2.82 1.70
CA THR A 45 -15.56 3.45 3.01
C THR A 45 -15.34 2.47 4.15
N LYS A 46 -15.85 1.24 4.02
CA LYS A 46 -15.62 0.18 5.01
C LYS A 46 -14.14 -0.21 5.07
N PHE A 47 -13.46 -0.20 3.92
CA PHE A 47 -12.03 -0.45 3.87
C PHE A 47 -11.22 0.66 4.55
N TRP A 48 -11.48 1.92 4.25
CA TRP A 48 -10.81 3.06 4.91
C TRP A 48 -11.07 3.08 6.42
N GLU A 49 -12.30 2.78 6.84
CA GLU A 49 -12.65 2.61 8.25
C GLU A 49 -11.78 1.55 8.93
N SER A 50 -11.67 0.37 8.30
CA SER A 50 -10.87 -0.75 8.83
C SER A 50 -9.39 -0.37 8.95
N GLU A 51 -8.83 0.28 7.92
CA GLU A 51 -7.43 0.73 7.91
C GLU A 51 -7.16 1.81 8.96
N TRP A 52 -8.07 2.77 9.13
CA TRP A 52 -7.93 3.78 10.19
C TRP A 52 -7.99 3.13 11.58
N ASN A 53 -9.03 2.34 11.85
CA ASN A 53 -9.24 1.73 13.18
C ASN A 53 -8.09 0.81 13.57
N LYS A 54 -7.58 0.02 12.60
CA LYS A 54 -6.51 -0.95 12.82
C LYS A 54 -5.11 -0.32 12.81
N HIS A 55 -4.84 0.65 11.93
CA HIS A 55 -3.48 1.17 11.70
C HIS A 55 -3.35 2.67 11.95
N GLY A 56 -4.32 3.47 11.52
CA GLY A 56 -4.29 4.92 11.67
C GLY A 56 -4.29 5.40 13.13
N THR A 57 -5.06 4.74 13.99
CA THR A 57 -5.10 4.97 15.44
C THR A 57 -3.72 4.90 16.11
N CYS A 58 -2.79 4.12 15.56
CA CYS A 58 -1.43 4.01 16.07
C CYS A 58 -0.51 5.20 15.70
N SER A 59 -1.03 6.21 15.00
CA SER A 59 -0.29 7.42 14.61
C SER A 59 -0.88 8.72 15.15
N VAL A 60 -1.89 8.64 16.02
CA VAL A 60 -2.67 9.80 16.50
C VAL A 60 -1.85 10.86 17.23
N GLU A 61 -0.70 10.50 17.81
CA GLU A 61 0.24 11.45 18.41
C GLU A 61 0.83 12.43 17.38
N ARG A 62 0.79 12.09 16.09
CA ARG A 62 1.37 12.90 14.99
C ARG A 62 0.38 13.25 13.89
N LEU A 63 -0.58 12.36 13.60
CA LEU A 63 -1.51 12.48 12.49
C LEU A 63 -2.93 12.23 12.98
N ASN A 64 -3.80 13.23 12.87
CA ASN A 64 -5.24 12.99 13.00
C ASN A 64 -5.78 12.20 11.79
N GLN A 65 -7.06 11.79 11.83
CA GLN A 65 -7.67 10.99 10.78
C GLN A 65 -7.51 11.61 9.38
N MET A 66 -7.76 12.92 9.23
CA MET A 66 -7.63 13.58 7.94
C MET A 66 -6.19 13.57 7.45
N GLN A 67 -5.25 13.94 8.33
CA GLN A 67 -3.82 13.97 8.01
C GLN A 67 -3.24 12.59 7.67
N TYR A 68 -3.76 11.52 8.28
CA TYR A 68 -3.40 10.15 7.94
C TYR A 68 -3.76 9.83 6.49
N PHE A 69 -4.98 10.16 6.06
CA PHE A 69 -5.43 9.93 4.69
C PHE A 69 -4.76 10.87 3.68
N GLU A 70 -4.55 12.14 4.02
CA GLU A 70 -3.78 13.09 3.20
C GLU A 70 -2.37 12.57 2.97
N ARG A 71 -1.66 12.22 4.05
CA ARG A 71 -0.30 11.69 3.97
C ARG A 71 -0.23 10.43 3.11
N SER A 72 -1.21 9.55 3.23
CA SER A 72 -1.26 8.30 2.46
C SER A 72 -1.47 8.56 0.97
N HIS A 73 -2.37 9.50 0.63
CA HIS A 73 -2.58 9.94 -0.75
C HIS A 73 -1.32 10.61 -1.34
N ASP A 74 -0.68 11.50 -0.58
CA ASP A 74 0.53 12.19 -1.02
C ASP A 74 1.69 11.21 -1.27
N MET A 75 1.82 10.19 -0.42
CA MET A 75 2.79 9.11 -0.60
C MET A 75 2.51 8.30 -1.86
N TRP A 76 1.25 7.96 -2.14
CA TRP A 76 0.86 7.27 -3.37
C TRP A 76 1.19 8.09 -4.62
N LEU A 77 0.90 9.39 -4.60
CA LEU A 77 1.16 10.30 -5.70
C LEU A 77 2.67 10.49 -5.95
N SER A 78 3.45 10.66 -4.88
CA SER A 78 4.89 10.93 -4.95
C SER A 78 5.72 9.72 -5.37
N HIS A 79 5.17 8.51 -5.21
CA HIS A 79 5.86 7.24 -5.44
C HIS A 79 5.03 6.33 -6.35
N ASN A 80 4.68 6.83 -7.54
CA ASN A 80 3.92 6.10 -8.55
C ASN A 80 4.69 4.86 -9.06
N ILE A 81 4.52 3.74 -8.36
CA ILE A 81 5.19 2.47 -8.66
C ILE A 81 4.86 1.98 -10.08
N THR A 82 3.62 2.16 -10.53
CA THR A 82 3.19 1.77 -11.88
C THR A 82 4.01 2.48 -12.95
N GLU A 83 4.19 3.79 -12.81
CA GLU A 83 4.98 4.57 -13.75
C GLU A 83 6.47 4.22 -13.67
N ILE A 84 7.01 4.04 -12.46
CA ILE A 84 8.41 3.63 -12.27
C ILE A 84 8.69 2.29 -12.97
N LEU A 85 7.81 1.31 -12.81
CA LEU A 85 7.96 -0.01 -13.44
C LEU A 85 7.75 0.07 -14.95
N ARG A 86 6.74 0.83 -15.43
CA ARG A 86 6.52 1.06 -16.86
C ARG A 86 7.75 1.67 -17.54
N ASN A 87 8.40 2.64 -16.90
CA ASN A 87 9.61 3.28 -17.44
C ASN A 87 10.82 2.32 -17.47
N ALA A 88 10.78 1.22 -16.72
CA ALA A 88 11.73 0.11 -16.79
C ALA A 88 11.26 -1.02 -17.73
N SER A 89 10.22 -0.79 -18.54
CA SER A 89 9.59 -1.78 -19.42
C SER A 89 9.03 -2.99 -18.66
N ILE A 90 8.66 -2.81 -17.40
CA ILE A 90 8.01 -3.81 -16.56
C ILE A 90 6.52 -3.45 -16.48
N VAL A 91 5.70 -4.20 -17.21
CA VAL A 91 4.25 -4.04 -17.25
C VAL A 91 3.59 -5.38 -17.02
N PRO A 92 2.37 -5.45 -16.44
CA PRO A 92 1.67 -6.72 -16.27
C PRO A 92 1.59 -7.51 -17.58
N HIS A 93 1.99 -8.78 -17.55
CA HIS A 93 2.04 -9.65 -18.73
C HIS A 93 1.65 -11.08 -18.34
N PRO A 94 0.90 -11.82 -19.19
CA PRO A 94 0.40 -13.15 -18.84
C PRO A 94 1.51 -14.22 -18.69
N THR A 95 2.63 -14.08 -19.40
CA THR A 95 3.69 -15.10 -19.45
C THR A 95 5.10 -14.59 -19.16
N GLN A 96 5.29 -13.27 -19.13
CA GLN A 96 6.63 -12.70 -18.93
C GLN A 96 6.91 -12.74 -17.44
N THR A 97 8.12 -13.15 -17.10
CA THR A 97 8.58 -13.18 -15.71
C THR A 97 9.72 -12.20 -15.51
N TRP A 98 9.87 -11.74 -14.27
CA TRP A 98 10.96 -10.86 -13.85
C TRP A 98 11.64 -11.46 -12.63
N LYS A 99 12.95 -11.27 -12.52
CA LYS A 99 13.65 -11.57 -11.28
C LYS A 99 13.28 -10.53 -10.23
N TYR A 100 13.43 -10.89 -8.96
CA TYR A 100 13.23 -9.97 -7.85
C TYR A 100 14.02 -8.65 -8.05
N SER A 101 15.29 -8.76 -8.45
CA SER A 101 16.18 -7.63 -8.69
C SER A 101 15.71 -6.71 -9.83
N ASP A 102 15.02 -7.26 -10.83
CA ASP A 102 14.53 -6.49 -11.98
C ASP A 102 13.43 -5.53 -11.56
N ILE A 103 12.60 -5.92 -10.58
CA ILE A 103 11.53 -5.09 -10.01
C ILE A 103 12.09 -4.16 -8.92
N GLU A 104 12.93 -4.68 -8.03
CA GLU A 104 13.48 -3.93 -6.89
C GLU A 104 14.35 -2.74 -7.34
N SER A 105 15.25 -2.96 -8.31
CA SER A 105 16.26 -1.98 -8.71
C SER A 105 15.68 -0.66 -9.26
N PRO A 106 14.71 -0.64 -10.20
CA PRO A 106 14.13 0.61 -10.68
C PRO A 106 13.39 1.37 -9.58
N ILE A 107 12.66 0.66 -8.71
CA ILE A 107 11.96 1.28 -7.57
C ILE A 107 12.98 1.89 -6.61
N LYS A 108 14.07 1.19 -6.30
CA LYS A 108 15.14 1.70 -5.44
C LYS A 108 15.84 2.93 -6.03
N ARG A 109 16.10 2.93 -7.34
CA ARG A 109 16.72 4.08 -8.02
C ARG A 109 15.83 5.32 -8.00
N ALA A 110 14.53 5.14 -8.23
CA ALA A 110 13.56 6.22 -8.28
C ALA A 110 13.23 6.79 -6.89
N THR A 111 13.02 5.91 -5.90
CA THR A 111 12.56 6.32 -4.56
C THR A 111 13.71 6.58 -3.57
N LYS A 112 14.94 6.17 -3.91
CA LYS A 112 16.11 6.13 -3.01
C LYS A 112 15.90 5.28 -1.75
N ARG A 113 14.91 4.39 -1.76
CA ARG A 113 14.59 3.45 -0.68
C ARG A 113 14.60 2.02 -1.23
N THR A 114 15.10 1.07 -0.46
CA THR A 114 14.98 -0.35 -0.83
C THR A 114 13.54 -0.80 -0.57
N PRO A 115 12.76 -1.18 -1.60
CA PRO A 115 11.40 -1.66 -1.38
C PRO A 115 11.40 -3.09 -0.82
N VAL A 116 10.34 -3.45 -0.10
CA VAL A 116 10.02 -4.84 0.19
C VAL A 116 8.96 -5.30 -0.82
N LEU A 117 9.28 -6.30 -1.62
CA LEU A 117 8.33 -6.90 -2.55
C LEU A 117 7.64 -8.08 -1.87
N ARG A 118 6.31 -8.07 -1.85
CA ARG A 118 5.51 -9.17 -1.32
C ARG A 118 4.80 -9.85 -2.46
N CYS A 119 5.01 -11.15 -2.56
CA CYS A 119 4.44 -11.97 -3.62
C CYS A 119 3.40 -12.94 -3.07
N LYS A 120 2.46 -13.33 -3.92
CA LYS A 120 1.50 -14.41 -3.68
C LYS A 120 1.74 -15.51 -4.71
N ARG A 121 1.44 -16.77 -4.35
CA ARG A 121 1.45 -17.86 -5.33
C ARG A 121 0.37 -17.61 -6.38
N ASP A 122 0.68 -17.96 -7.63
CA ASP A 122 -0.30 -17.89 -8.71
C ASP A 122 -1.45 -18.89 -8.45
N PRO A 123 -2.70 -18.42 -8.25
CA PRO A 123 -3.84 -19.29 -7.98
C PRO A 123 -4.23 -20.15 -9.19
N ALA A 124 -3.85 -19.77 -10.42
CA ALA A 124 -4.14 -20.53 -11.62
C ALA A 124 -3.25 -21.78 -11.75
N GLN A 125 -2.12 -21.83 -11.04
CA GLN A 125 -1.22 -22.99 -11.07
C GLN A 125 -1.58 -23.98 -9.96
N ASN A 126 -2.34 -25.01 -10.33
CA ASN A 126 -2.61 -26.17 -9.48
C ASN A 126 -1.29 -26.90 -9.13
N LYS A 127 -0.75 -26.63 -7.93
CA LYS A 127 0.20 -27.44 -7.15
C LYS A 127 1.58 -27.79 -7.77
N SER A 128 1.95 -27.33 -8.96
CA SER A 128 3.17 -27.84 -9.65
C SER A 128 4.17 -26.80 -10.18
N GLY A 129 3.99 -25.48 -9.95
CA GLY A 129 4.93 -24.45 -10.44
C GLY A 129 5.36 -23.44 -9.35
N PRO A 130 6.63 -22.97 -9.34
CA PRO A 130 7.14 -22.02 -8.33
C PRO A 130 6.76 -20.56 -8.60
N THR A 131 5.91 -20.30 -9.61
CA THR A 131 5.64 -18.95 -10.09
C THR A 131 4.85 -18.16 -9.06
N GLN A 132 5.31 -16.94 -8.77
CA GLN A 132 4.67 -16.02 -7.83
C GLN A 132 4.32 -14.72 -8.56
N LEU A 133 3.18 -14.15 -8.17
CA LEU A 133 2.72 -12.84 -8.62
C LEU A 133 3.17 -11.79 -7.62
N LEU A 134 3.74 -10.68 -8.13
CA LEU A 134 3.95 -9.49 -7.30
C LEU A 134 2.58 -8.99 -6.82
N HIS A 135 2.41 -8.88 -5.51
CA HIS A 135 1.14 -8.52 -4.90
C HIS A 135 1.19 -7.14 -4.22
N GLU A 136 2.25 -6.85 -3.45
CA GLU A 136 2.43 -5.55 -2.82
C GLU A 136 3.88 -5.08 -2.96
N VAL A 137 4.04 -3.75 -3.10
CA VAL A 137 5.34 -3.06 -2.98
C VAL A 137 5.26 -2.18 -1.74
N VAL A 138 6.16 -2.42 -0.78
CA VAL A 138 6.19 -1.68 0.48
C VAL A 138 7.41 -0.77 0.52
N LEU A 139 7.18 0.52 0.76
CA LEU A 139 8.22 1.51 1.00
C LEU A 139 8.21 1.94 2.47
N CYS A 140 9.40 2.10 3.05
CA CYS A 140 9.59 2.52 4.44
C CYS A 140 10.05 3.98 4.50
N PHE A 141 9.40 4.78 5.35
CA PHE A 141 9.65 6.21 5.54
C PHE A 141 9.91 6.55 6.99
#